data_AF-A0A9N9NH56-F1
#
_entry.id   AF-A0A9N9NH56-F1
#
_cell.length_a   1.000
_cell.length_b   1.000
_cell.length_c   1.000
_cell.angle_alpha   90.00
_cell.angle_beta   90.00
_cell.angle_gamma   90.00
#
_symmetry.space_group_name_H-M   'P 1'
#
loop_
_entity.id
_entity.type
_entity.pdbx_description
1 polymer ?
#
loop_
_entity_poly.entity_id
_entity_poly.type
_entity_poly.pdbx_seq_one_letter_code
_entity_poly.pdbx_strand_id
1 'polypeptide(L)' 'MFTSEIELFYNYKDDKESQLTFQLMIYSGTWPQITDETPLCFSNLMQRCWDPKPEKRPTSSEIYDE' A
#
# COMPACT_ATOMS: atom_id res chain seq x y z
N MET A 1 0.42 -10.88 -10.01
CA MET A 1 0.49 -9.89 -8.92
C MET A 1 1.90 -9.95 -8.38
N PHE A 2 2.70 -8.89 -8.53
CA PHE A 2 4.14 -8.85 -8.21
C PHE A 2 4.42 -8.82 -6.70
N THR A 3 3.70 -9.62 -5.92
CA THR A 3 4.11 -9.99 -4.57
C THR A 3 4.87 -11.32 -4.66
N SER A 4 5.86 -11.39 -5.54
CA SER A 4 6.95 -12.33 -5.32
C SER A 4 7.74 -11.75 -4.14
N GLU A 5 7.37 -12.17 -2.94
CA GLU A 5 8.14 -12.09 -1.69
C GLU A 5 8.31 -10.70 -1.02
N ILE A 6 7.62 -9.64 -1.45
CA ILE A 6 7.62 -8.35 -0.72
C ILE A 6 6.47 -8.26 0.30
N GLU A 7 6.85 -8.24 1.58
CA GLU A 7 6.03 -8.38 2.80
C GLU A 7 5.22 -7.14 3.24
N LEU A 8 4.53 -6.42 2.35
CA LEU A 8 3.67 -5.30 2.80
C LEU A 8 2.51 -5.78 3.68
N PHE A 9 2.04 -7.01 3.44
CA PHE A 9 0.92 -7.62 4.14
C PHE A 9 1.23 -8.96 4.81
N TYR A 10 2.45 -9.49 4.65
CA TYR A 10 2.83 -10.81 5.21
C TYR A 10 2.76 -10.84 6.75
N ASN A 11 3.00 -9.69 7.39
CA ASN A 11 2.86 -9.53 8.84
C ASN A 11 1.40 -9.55 9.34
N TYR A 12 0.42 -9.48 8.43
CA TYR A 12 -1.00 -9.59 8.76
C TYR A 12 -1.46 -11.00 8.42
N LYS A 13 -1.82 -11.75 9.46
CA LYS A 13 -2.41 -13.07 9.30
C LYS A 13 -3.82 -12.94 8.74
N ASP A 14 -4.31 -13.97 8.06
CA ASP A 14 -5.71 -14.04 7.67
C ASP A 14 -6.58 -14.44 8.86
N ASP A 15 -6.66 -13.54 9.84
CA ASP A 15 -7.47 -13.68 11.03
C ASP A 15 -8.17 -12.35 11.36
N LYS A 16 -9.23 -12.44 12.16
CA LYS A 16 -10.11 -11.32 12.47
C LYS A 16 -9.40 -10.15 13.15
N GLU A 17 -8.43 -10.41 14.03
CA GLU A 17 -7.70 -9.38 14.77
C GLU A 17 -6.73 -8.64 13.84
N SER A 18 -6.01 -9.37 12.99
CA SER A 18 -5.14 -8.79 11.97
C SER A 18 -5.93 -7.92 10.97
N GLN A 19 -7.10 -8.40 10.53
CA GLN A 19 -7.99 -7.64 9.65
C GLN A 19 -8.53 -6.36 10.32
N LEU A 20 -8.96 -6.45 11.59
CA LEU A 20 -9.44 -5.29 12.34
C LEU A 20 -8.33 -4.26 12.55
N THR A 21 -7.13 -4.71 12.89
CA THR A 21 -5.95 -3.86 13.05
C THR A 21 -5.66 -3.11 11.76
N PHE A 22 -5.65 -3.81 10.62
CA PHE A 22 -5.43 -3.19 9.32
C PHE A 22 -6.49 -2.14 8.99
N GLN A 23 -7.78 -2.44 9.21
CA GLN A 23 -8.87 -1.48 9.00
C GLN A 23 -8.70 -0.21 9.84
N LEU A 24 -8.27 -0.33 11.10
CA LEU A 24 -8.01 0.81 11.97
C LEU A 24 -6.82 1.66 11.49
N MET A 25 -5.76 1.04 10.96
CA MET A 25 -4.64 1.76 10.37
C MET A 25 -5.10 2.59 9.16
N ILE A 26 -5.82 1.97 8.23
CA ILE A 26 -6.37 2.67 7.05
C ILE A 26 -7.29 3.81 7.45
N TYR A 27 -8.19 3.58 8.41
CA TYR A 27 -9.07 4.64 8.93
C TYR A 27 -8.29 5.80 9.54
N SER A 28 -7.17 5.52 10.18
CA SER A 28 -6.27 6.50 10.80
C SER A 28 -5.35 7.19 9.79
N GLY A 29 -5.42 6.82 8.50
CA GLY A 29 -4.52 7.33 7.45
C GLY A 29 -3.07 6.84 7.58
N THR A 30 -2.84 5.77 8.33
CA THR A 30 -1.53 5.13 8.45
C THR A 30 -1.46 3.91 7.53
N TRP A 31 -0.31 3.74 6.89
CA TRP A 31 -0.05 2.65 5.95
C TRP A 31 1.08 1.75 6.48
N PRO A 32 1.12 0.46 6.09
CA PRO A 32 2.24 -0.41 6.41
C PRO A 32 3.56 0.18 5.92
N GLN A 33 4.64 -0.12 6.63
CA GLN A 33 5.97 0.34 6.22
C GLN A 33 6.38 -0.33 4.91
N ILE A 34 6.91 0.48 3.98
CA ILE A 34 7.53 -0.01 2.75
C ILE A 34 8.96 -0.42 3.11
N THR A 35 9.34 -1.65 2.79
CA THR A 35 10.69 -2.16 3.06
C THR A 35 11.67 -1.67 1.99
N ASP A 36 12.95 -1.57 2.35
CA ASP A 36 14.03 -1.18 1.41
C ASP A 36 14.21 -2.18 0.24
N GLU A 37 13.68 -3.40 0.37
CA GLU A 37 13.65 -4.41 -0.68
C GLU A 37 12.63 -4.09 -1.78
N THR A 38 11.67 -3.21 -1.50
CA THR A 38 10.69 -2.77 -2.48
C THR A 38 11.38 -1.90 -3.52
N PRO A 39 11.29 -2.22 -4.84
CA PRO A 39 11.85 -1.37 -5.87
C PRO A 39 11.31 0.06 -5.78
N LEU A 40 12.19 1.05 -5.96
CA LEU A 40 11.87 2.47 -5.77
C LEU A 40 10.68 2.94 -6.62
N CYS A 41 10.49 2.36 -7.81
CA CYS A 41 9.33 2.66 -8.66
C CYS A 41 8.01 2.26 -7.98
N PHE A 42 7.97 1.09 -7.32
CA PHE A 42 6.79 0.64 -6.60
C PHE A 42 6.60 1.43 -5.30
N SER A 43 7.67 1.73 -4.55
CA SER A 43 7.54 2.53 -3.33
C SER A 43 6.96 3.92 -3.61
N ASN A 44 7.45 4.57 -4.67
CA ASN A 44 6.95 5.88 -5.10
C ASN A 44 5.50 5.82 -5.57
N LEU A 45 5.14 4.79 -6.36
CA LEU A 45 3.77 4.59 -6.81
C LEU A 45 2.81 4.35 -5.63
N MET A 46 3.18 3.47 -4.69
CA MET A 46 2.36 3.19 -3.51
C MET A 46 2.11 4.44 -2.68
N GLN A 47 3.14 5.24 -2.41
CA GLN A 47 2.99 6.50 -1.67
C GLN A 47 1.99 7.46 -2.34
N ARG A 48 1.99 7.55 -3.67
CA ARG A 48 1.02 8.37 -4.44
C ARG A 48 -0.38 7.78 -4.38
N CYS A 49 -0.54 6.47 -4.53
CA CYS A 49 -1.82 5.78 -4.44
C CYS A 49 -2.44 5.83 -3.03
N TRP A 50 -1.61 6.01 -2.01
CA TRP A 50 -1.99 6.05 -0.59
C TRP A 50 -2.30 7.45 -0.07
N ASP A 51 -2.43 8.46 -0.95
CA ASP A 51 -2.81 9.80 -0.52
C ASP A 51 -4.18 9.77 0.22
N PRO A 52 -4.27 10.39 1.42
CA PRO A 52 -5.51 10.41 2.19
C PRO A 52 -6.66 11.10 1.45
N LYS A 53 -6.34 12.00 0.51
CA LYS A 53 -7.30 12.67 -0.35
C LYS A 53 -7.50 11.85 -1.63
N PRO A 54 -8.69 11.25 -1.85
CA PRO A 54 -8.95 10.42 -3.03
C PRO A 54 -8.65 11.13 -4.35
N GLU A 55 -8.90 12.44 -4.43
CA GLU A 55 -8.67 13.28 -5.60
C GLU A 55 -7.19 13.49 -5.96
N LYS A 56 -6.27 13.21 -5.02
CA LYS A 56 -4.83 13.31 -5.26
C LYS A 56 -4.19 11.99 -5.70
N ARG A 57 -4.94 10.90 -5.67
CA ARG A 57 -4.45 9.59 -6.09
C ARG A 57 -4.35 9.57 -7.61
N PRO A 58 -3.27 9.00 -8.17
CA PRO A 58 -3.14 8.88 -9.61
C PRO A 58 -4.21 7.94 -10.15
N THR A 59 -4.72 8.27 -11.32
CA THR A 59 -5.60 7.40 -12.11
C THR A 59 -4.79 6.27 -12.74
N SER A 60 -5.46 5.16 -13.10
CA SER A 60 -4.79 4.06 -13.80
C SER A 60 -4.17 4.48 -15.14
N SER A 61 -4.76 5.47 -15.82
CA SER A 61 -4.22 6.01 -17.07
C SER A 61 -2.91 6.77 -16.84
N GLU A 62 -2.87 7.66 -15.83
CA GLU A 62 -1.64 8.38 -15.47
C GLU A 62 -0.50 7.44 -15.05
N ILE A 63 -0.82 6.30 -14.43
CA ILE A 63 0.18 5.28 -14.07
C ILE A 63 0.65 4.50 -15.30
N TYR A 64 -0.24 4.23 -16.26
CA TYR A 64 0.11 3.49 -17.48
C TYR A 64 0.97 4.30 -18.45
N ASP A 65 0.77 5.62 -18.47
CA ASP A 65 1.48 6.55 -19.35
C ASP A 65 2.84 7.03 -18.77
N GLU A 66 3.24 6.55 -17.59
CA GLU A 66 4.56 6.77 -16.95
C GLU A 66 5.65 5.83 -17.49
#